data_AF-A0A179BNG1-F1
#
_entry.id   AF-A0A179BNG1-F1
#
_cell.length_a   1.000
_cell.length_b   1.000
_cell.length_c   1.000
_cell.angle_alpha   90.00
_cell.angle_beta   90.00
_cell.angle_gamma   90.00
#
_symmetry.space_group_name_H-M   'P 1'
#
loop_
_entity.id
_entity.type
_entity.pdbx_description
1 polymer ?
#
loop_
_entity_poly.entity_id
_entity_poly.type
_entity_poly.pdbx_seq_one_letter_code
_entity_poly.pdbx_strand_id
1 'polypeptide(L)'
;MIVGVCGAPVPWGYIVSEWLPTTFDATVKTPGYFLVPGVGSVVAGLFGQVLGHTEQISSNGTDNTFEVHIWGLTNKILDLSSGTAACFGCSLSSAEMGIEYNAGSGGKESPVSKTCGDSSVIEGKALSAMDKMLSKIPYMPIPQYFSELDELNWRTGCRDLSLTKMLKSNTFTCGAEGATNGIGGLSSSIKGLVGNNACIGAWGPLYPRQMRDIGPNNVIASATEAYRGMSEAAAVFKTMKAPLNLSGKMQEAYPSTSKCFNPGASIKKVTSETTPSKNGNYGWVYWVHTACCVPFAKYEACVQQMAS
;
A
#
# COMPACT_ATOMS: atom_id res chain seq x y z
N MET A 1 11.26 -19.99 -5.35
CA MET A 1 12.36 -20.31 -6.31
C MET A 1 13.68 -20.26 -5.55
N ILE A 2 14.57 -21.26 -5.68
CA ILE A 2 15.92 -21.18 -5.08
C ILE A 2 16.75 -20.21 -5.93
N VAL A 3 17.32 -19.18 -5.31
CA VAL A 3 18.15 -18.19 -6.02
C VAL A 3 19.61 -18.19 -5.54
N GLY A 4 19.94 -19.00 -4.54
CA GLY A 4 21.31 -19.15 -4.06
C GLY A 4 21.40 -19.94 -2.74
N VAL A 5 22.58 -19.88 -2.13
CA VAL A 5 22.88 -20.42 -0.80
C VAL A 5 23.26 -19.29 0.16
N CYS A 6 22.87 -19.41 1.42
CA CYS A 6 23.19 -18.49 2.50
C CYS A 6 24.00 -19.21 3.59
N GLY A 7 24.91 -18.48 4.26
CA GLY A 7 25.73 -19.06 5.34
C GLY A 7 26.75 -18.10 5.95
N ALA A 8 26.35 -17.36 6.98
CA ALA A 8 27.11 -16.96 8.17
C ALA A 8 26.32 -15.90 8.96
N PRO A 9 26.24 -15.97 10.31
CA PRO A 9 26.80 -16.98 11.19
C PRO A 9 25.71 -18.00 11.58
N VAL A 10 25.42 -18.97 10.70
CA VAL A 10 24.43 -20.05 10.92
C VAL A 10 22.97 -19.53 11.02
N PRO A 11 21.99 -20.20 10.39
CA PRO A 11 22.09 -21.47 9.66
C PRO A 11 22.53 -21.33 8.20
N TRP A 12 23.18 -22.38 7.70
CA TRP A 12 23.39 -22.60 6.28
C TRP A 12 22.08 -23.05 5.63
N GLY A 13 21.77 -22.51 4.47
CA GLY A 13 20.48 -22.76 3.84
C GLY A 13 20.39 -22.34 2.38
N TYR A 14 19.21 -22.51 1.83
CA TYR A 14 18.85 -21.96 0.52
C TYR A 14 18.29 -20.56 0.68
N ILE A 15 18.66 -19.66 -0.23
CA ILE A 15 17.95 -18.41 -0.41
C ILE A 15 16.70 -18.74 -1.22
N VAL A 16 15.55 -18.67 -0.55
CA VAL A 16 14.24 -18.84 -1.18
C VAL A 16 13.69 -17.45 -1.46
N SER A 17 13.37 -17.21 -2.72
CA SER A 17 12.78 -15.96 -3.18
C SER A 17 11.34 -16.19 -3.63
N GLU A 18 10.43 -15.36 -3.13
CA GLU A 18 8.99 -15.47 -3.34
C GLU A 18 8.30 -14.10 -3.33
N TRP A 19 7.12 -14.03 -3.95
CA TRP A 19 6.25 -12.86 -3.88
C TRP A 19 5.22 -13.09 -2.78
N LEU A 20 5.25 -12.26 -1.74
CA LEU A 20 4.32 -12.33 -0.63
C LEU A 20 3.29 -11.21 -0.74
N PRO A 21 1.99 -11.50 -0.58
CA PRO A 21 0.98 -10.46 -0.51
C PRO A 21 1.12 -9.78 0.86
N THR A 22 1.15 -8.45 0.90
CA THR A 22 1.45 -7.70 2.12
C THR A 22 0.26 -6.93 2.63
N THR A 23 -0.54 -6.40 1.71
CA THR A 23 -1.73 -5.62 2.04
C THR A 23 -2.88 -5.98 1.12
N PHE A 24 -4.08 -5.79 1.64
CA PHE A 24 -5.30 -5.64 0.86
C PHE A 24 -5.76 -4.19 0.98
N ASP A 25 -5.89 -3.51 -0.14
CA ASP A 25 -6.19 -2.08 -0.19
C ASP A 25 -7.56 -1.91 -0.84
N ALA A 26 -8.55 -1.49 -0.05
CA ALA A 26 -9.88 -1.17 -0.57
C ALA A 26 -9.94 0.30 -0.97
N THR A 27 -10.51 0.58 -2.13
CA THR A 27 -10.80 1.93 -2.61
C THR A 27 -12.28 2.02 -2.89
N VAL A 28 -12.99 2.90 -2.20
CA VAL A 28 -14.45 2.91 -2.18
C VAL A 28 -15.00 4.30 -2.46
N LYS A 29 -16.12 4.34 -3.18
CA LYS A 29 -16.84 5.58 -3.50
C LYS A 29 -17.75 6.06 -2.37
N THR A 30 -18.02 5.22 -1.38
CA THR A 30 -18.92 5.55 -0.26
C THR A 30 -18.16 5.37 1.06
N PRO A 31 -18.00 6.44 1.87
CA PRO A 31 -17.41 6.32 3.20
C PRO A 31 -18.11 5.27 4.05
N GLY A 32 -17.33 4.48 4.80
CA GLY A 32 -17.86 3.40 5.65
C GLY A 32 -18.30 2.13 4.90
N TYR A 33 -18.14 2.07 3.57
CA TYR A 33 -18.29 0.83 2.82
C TYR A 33 -17.01 0.02 2.89
N PHE A 34 -17.07 -1.22 3.40
CA PHE A 34 -15.90 -2.09 3.51
C PHE A 34 -15.98 -3.27 2.54
N LEU A 35 -14.92 -3.48 1.76
CA LEU A 35 -14.80 -4.63 0.87
C LEU A 35 -14.42 -5.93 1.59
N VAL A 36 -13.82 -5.85 2.78
CA VAL A 36 -13.48 -7.03 3.58
C VAL A 36 -14.73 -7.55 4.30
N PRO A 37 -15.23 -8.76 3.99
CA PRO A 37 -16.43 -9.31 4.63
C PRO A 37 -16.25 -9.44 6.15
N GLY A 38 -17.31 -9.16 6.92
CA GLY A 38 -17.32 -9.32 8.39
C GLY A 38 -16.57 -8.23 9.17
N VAL A 39 -15.72 -7.44 8.52
CA VAL A 39 -15.02 -6.30 9.12
C VAL A 39 -15.96 -5.10 9.28
N GLY A 40 -16.83 -4.88 8.28
CA GLY A 40 -17.66 -3.67 8.23
C GLY A 40 -18.51 -3.43 9.48
N SER A 41 -19.09 -4.48 10.09
CA SER A 41 -19.89 -4.33 11.31
C SER A 41 -19.06 -4.03 12.57
N VAL A 42 -17.87 -4.65 12.68
CA VAL A 42 -16.95 -4.43 13.80
C VAL A 42 -16.36 -3.03 13.74
N VAL A 43 -16.03 -2.58 12.54
CA VAL A 43 -15.34 -1.31 12.32
C VAL A 43 -16.33 -0.14 12.26
N ALA A 44 -17.51 -0.31 11.67
CA ALA A 44 -18.54 0.73 11.66
C ALA A 44 -18.95 1.17 13.07
N GLY A 45 -18.98 0.26 14.05
CA GLY A 45 -19.24 0.60 15.45
C GLY A 45 -18.17 1.51 16.06
N LEU A 46 -16.91 1.35 15.66
CA LEU A 46 -15.80 2.21 16.09
C LEU A 46 -15.79 3.54 15.32
N PHE A 47 -16.05 3.49 14.00
CA PHE A 47 -16.13 4.67 13.15
C PHE A 47 -17.29 5.57 13.57
N GLY A 48 -18.45 5.01 13.94
CA GLY A 48 -19.56 5.79 14.48
C GLY A 48 -19.30 6.44 15.84
N GLN A 49 -18.28 5.98 16.59
CA GLN A 49 -17.83 6.62 17.84
C GLN A 49 -16.74 7.68 17.61
N VAL A 50 -16.02 7.62 16.49
CA VAL A 50 -14.84 8.45 16.20
C VAL A 50 -15.09 9.50 15.11
N LEU A 51 -16.02 9.24 14.18
CA LEU A 51 -16.26 10.03 12.98
C LEU A 51 -17.70 10.55 12.97
N GLY A 52 -17.82 11.87 13.14
CA GLY A 52 -19.07 12.60 13.08
C GLY A 52 -19.46 13.06 11.66
N HIS A 53 -18.66 12.78 10.64
CA HIS A 53 -18.85 13.33 9.30
C HIS A 53 -18.74 12.26 8.20
N THR A 54 -19.82 12.12 7.44
CA THR A 54 -19.93 11.26 6.25
C THR A 54 -20.27 12.14 5.06
N GLU A 55 -19.29 12.87 4.55
CA GLU A 55 -19.50 13.63 3.30
C GLU A 55 -19.35 12.71 2.09
N GLN A 56 -20.24 12.86 1.12
CA GLN A 56 -20.20 12.06 -0.10
C GLN A 56 -18.98 12.40 -0.96
N ILE A 57 -18.40 11.36 -1.54
CA ILE A 57 -17.31 11.43 -2.51
C ILE A 57 -17.90 11.66 -3.90
N SER A 58 -17.23 12.49 -4.71
CA SER A 58 -17.61 12.74 -6.11
C SER A 58 -17.63 11.44 -6.93
N SER A 59 -18.73 11.25 -7.65
CA SER A 59 -18.95 10.17 -8.62
C SER A 59 -18.79 10.63 -10.08
N ASN A 60 -18.33 11.86 -10.32
CA ASN A 60 -18.17 12.40 -11.65
C ASN A 60 -17.00 11.72 -12.40
N GLY A 61 -17.19 11.36 -13.67
CA GLY A 61 -16.24 10.53 -14.44
C GLY A 61 -14.88 11.16 -14.72
N THR A 62 -14.72 12.47 -14.51
CA THR A 62 -13.44 13.20 -14.65
C THR A 62 -12.80 13.57 -13.32
N ASP A 63 -13.56 13.47 -12.22
CA ASP A 63 -13.11 13.84 -10.87
C ASP A 63 -13.28 12.63 -9.96
N ASN A 64 -12.28 11.76 -10.02
CA ASN A 64 -12.32 10.50 -9.31
C ASN A 64 -11.85 10.73 -7.89
N THR A 65 -12.79 10.58 -6.95
CA THR A 65 -12.46 10.58 -5.54
C THR A 65 -12.70 9.21 -4.90
N PHE A 66 -11.90 8.84 -3.90
CA PHE A 66 -11.98 7.55 -3.19
C PHE A 66 -11.64 7.69 -1.70
N GLU A 67 -12.34 6.95 -0.85
CA GLU A 67 -11.81 6.56 0.46
C GLU A 67 -10.92 5.33 0.28
N VAL A 68 -9.87 5.22 1.08
CA VAL A 68 -8.89 4.14 1.04
C VAL A 68 -8.78 3.46 2.40
N HIS A 69 -8.85 2.13 2.39
CA HIS A 69 -8.68 1.29 3.57
C HIS A 69 -7.51 0.34 3.33
N ILE A 70 -6.43 0.52 4.09
CA ILE A 70 -5.22 -0.27 3.96
C ILE A 70 -5.20 -1.32 5.06
N TRP A 71 -5.23 -2.58 4.65
CA TRP A 71 -5.27 -3.74 5.53
C TRP A 71 -3.98 -4.55 5.40
N GLY A 72 -3.17 -4.58 6.45
CA GLY A 72 -2.00 -5.45 6.54
C GLY A 72 -2.40 -6.91 6.64
N LEU A 73 -1.92 -7.73 5.71
CA LEU A 73 -2.10 -9.17 5.76
C LEU A 73 -1.15 -9.76 6.81
N THR A 74 -1.69 -10.59 7.69
CA THR A 74 -0.89 -11.25 8.74
C THR A 74 -0.30 -12.54 8.21
N ASN A 75 0.81 -13.01 8.78
CA ASN A 75 1.41 -14.29 8.41
C ASN A 75 0.38 -15.43 8.44
N LYS A 76 -0.58 -15.42 9.38
CA LYS A 76 -1.67 -16.40 9.42
C LYS A 76 -2.57 -16.40 8.17
N ILE A 77 -2.81 -15.23 7.57
CA ILE A 77 -3.53 -15.11 6.30
C ILE A 77 -2.65 -15.60 5.15
N LEU A 78 -1.35 -15.30 5.19
CA LEU A 78 -0.39 -15.80 4.20
C LEU A 78 -0.33 -17.31 4.21
N ASP A 79 -0.33 -17.92 5.41
CA ASP A 79 -0.29 -19.35 5.61
C ASP A 79 -1.48 -20.06 4.96
N LEU A 80 -2.65 -19.41 4.92
CA LEU A 80 -3.84 -19.91 4.22
C LEU A 80 -3.74 -19.72 2.70
N SER A 81 -3.16 -18.60 2.26
CA SER A 81 -3.13 -18.23 0.84
C SER A 81 -2.02 -18.91 0.04
N SER A 82 -0.98 -19.40 0.71
CA SER A 82 0.20 -19.97 0.09
C SER A 82 0.62 -21.23 0.83
N GLY A 83 0.10 -22.37 0.38
CA GLY A 83 0.49 -23.69 0.92
C GLY A 83 2.01 -23.95 0.89
N THR A 84 2.74 -23.18 0.07
CA THR A 84 4.20 -23.23 -0.06
C THR A 84 4.94 -22.25 0.86
N ALA A 85 4.44 -21.02 1.07
CA ALA A 85 5.20 -19.99 1.78
C ALA A 85 5.17 -20.17 3.30
N ALA A 86 4.06 -20.69 3.85
CA ALA A 86 3.95 -21.07 5.26
C ALA A 86 5.06 -22.05 5.68
N CYS A 87 5.36 -22.95 4.76
CA CYS A 87 6.21 -24.10 4.98
C CYS A 87 7.71 -23.72 4.95
N PHE A 88 8.11 -22.81 4.05
CA PHE A 88 9.46 -22.21 4.10
C PHE A 88 9.61 -21.22 5.26
N GLY A 89 8.50 -20.63 5.72
CA GLY A 89 8.44 -19.68 6.83
C GLY A 89 9.15 -18.36 6.52
N CYS A 90 9.17 -17.95 5.25
CA CYS A 90 9.48 -16.56 4.92
C CYS A 90 8.37 -15.69 5.51
N SER A 91 8.73 -14.81 6.45
CA SER A 91 7.79 -13.91 7.10
C SER A 91 7.86 -12.51 6.51
N LEU A 92 6.80 -11.73 6.67
CA LEU A 92 6.83 -10.28 6.41
C LEU A 92 7.64 -9.49 7.45
N SER A 93 8.37 -10.16 8.36
CA SER A 93 9.14 -9.46 9.37
C SER A 93 10.38 -8.81 8.74
N SER A 94 10.44 -7.49 8.88
CA SER A 94 11.52 -6.61 8.45
C SER A 94 12.88 -6.90 9.12
N ALA A 95 12.95 -7.87 10.02
CA ALA A 95 14.17 -8.27 10.74
C ALA A 95 14.91 -9.46 10.08
N GLU A 96 14.22 -10.30 9.30
CA GLU A 96 14.84 -11.46 8.62
C GLU A 96 15.03 -11.25 7.12
N MET A 97 14.34 -10.25 6.56
CA MET A 97 14.63 -9.75 5.23
C MET A 97 15.88 -8.86 5.34
N GLY A 98 17.05 -9.38 4.98
CA GLY A 98 18.31 -8.62 4.83
C GLY A 98 18.27 -7.52 3.76
N ILE A 99 17.08 -7.02 3.45
CA ILE A 99 16.82 -5.79 2.75
C ILE A 99 16.19 -4.92 3.83
N GLU A 100 17.02 -4.08 4.45
CA GLU A 100 16.55 -2.98 5.28
C GLU A 100 15.29 -2.40 4.63
N TYR A 101 14.28 -2.09 5.44
CA TYR A 101 13.29 -1.10 5.05
C TYR A 101 14.08 0.04 4.41
N ASN A 102 13.95 0.19 3.08
CA ASN A 102 14.58 1.27 2.36
C ASN A 102 13.76 2.54 2.68
N ALA A 103 13.80 2.93 3.95
CA ALA A 103 13.60 4.29 4.44
C ALA A 103 14.46 5.29 3.65
N GLY A 104 15.43 4.84 2.84
CA GLY A 104 16.07 5.68 1.83
C GLY A 104 15.15 6.13 0.70
N SER A 105 13.92 5.60 0.58
CA SER A 105 12.96 5.94 -0.48
C SER A 105 11.62 6.46 0.02
N GLY A 106 11.35 6.40 1.33
CA GLY A 106 10.26 7.14 1.97
C GLY A 106 10.90 8.30 2.70
N GLY A 107 10.72 9.51 2.18
CA GLY A 107 11.45 10.68 2.67
C GLY A 107 11.25 10.93 4.16
N LYS A 108 12.21 11.63 4.78
CA LYS A 108 12.10 12.11 6.18
C LYS A 108 11.08 13.25 6.27
N GLU A 109 9.84 12.96 5.89
CA GLU A 109 8.74 13.90 5.89
C GLU A 109 8.33 14.13 7.34
N SER A 110 8.69 15.30 7.85
CA SER A 110 8.04 15.85 9.03
C SER A 110 6.96 16.82 8.55
N PRO A 111 5.67 16.64 8.91
CA PRO A 111 4.63 17.61 8.62
C PRO A 111 5.04 18.99 9.14
N VAL A 112 5.22 19.97 8.24
CA VAL A 112 5.72 21.32 8.62
C VAL A 112 4.57 22.31 8.92
N SER A 113 3.33 21.83 8.97
CA SER A 113 2.17 22.70 9.11
C SER A 113 1.41 22.41 10.40
N LYS A 114 1.52 23.31 11.38
CA LYS A 114 0.64 23.32 12.57
C LYS A 114 -0.85 23.56 12.22
N THR A 115 -1.15 23.93 10.98
CA THR A 115 -2.51 24.23 10.47
C THR A 115 -3.14 23.09 9.67
N CYS A 116 -2.35 22.10 9.23
CA CYS A 116 -2.86 20.88 8.60
C CYS A 116 -2.87 19.80 9.69
N GLY A 117 -4.05 19.56 10.29
CA GLY A 117 -4.32 18.74 11.47
C GLY A 117 -3.25 17.73 11.90
N ASP A 118 -2.94 17.74 13.19
CA ASP A 118 -2.00 16.81 13.83
C ASP A 118 -2.62 15.40 13.84
N SER A 119 -2.32 14.59 12.83
CA SER A 119 -2.83 13.22 12.64
C SER A 119 -2.42 12.25 13.75
N SER A 120 -1.61 12.72 14.71
CA SER A 120 -0.95 11.89 15.70
C SER A 120 -1.87 11.42 16.84
N VAL A 121 -2.98 12.10 17.15
CA VAL A 121 -3.72 11.81 18.39
C VAL A 121 -4.99 10.99 18.20
N ILE A 122 -5.88 11.33 17.27
CA ILE A 122 -7.19 10.64 17.14
C ILE A 122 -7.05 9.42 16.23
N GLU A 123 -6.44 9.61 15.06
CA GLU A 123 -6.28 8.58 14.01
C GLU A 123 -5.39 7.44 14.50
N GLY A 124 -4.23 7.78 15.07
CA GLY A 124 -3.32 6.80 15.68
C GLY A 124 -3.95 6.03 16.84
N LYS A 125 -4.81 6.67 17.66
CA LYS A 125 -5.55 5.99 18.74
C LYS A 125 -6.61 5.04 18.21
N ALA A 126 -7.38 5.47 17.20
CA ALA A 126 -8.40 4.65 16.57
C ALA A 126 -7.78 3.41 15.90
N LEU A 127 -6.72 3.60 15.08
CA LEU A 127 -5.97 2.51 14.48
C LEU A 127 -5.38 1.56 15.53
N SER A 128 -4.80 2.09 16.61
CA SER A 128 -4.27 1.27 17.71
C SER A 128 -5.35 0.49 18.46
N ALA A 129 -6.54 1.07 18.65
CA ALA A 129 -7.66 0.38 19.27
C ALA A 129 -8.19 -0.75 18.39
N MET A 130 -8.29 -0.50 17.08
CA MET A 130 -8.70 -1.50 16.11
C MET A 130 -7.66 -2.64 16.00
N ASP A 131 -6.37 -2.32 15.93
CA ASP A 131 -5.30 -3.33 15.91
C ASP A 131 -5.37 -4.24 17.16
N LYS A 132 -5.52 -3.68 18.36
CA LYS A 132 -5.67 -4.45 19.61
C LYS A 132 -6.89 -5.37 19.61
N MET A 133 -7.98 -4.98 18.95
CA MET A 133 -9.19 -5.77 18.85
C MET A 133 -9.05 -6.87 17.79
N LEU A 134 -8.61 -6.49 16.60
CA LEU A 134 -8.57 -7.38 15.42
C LEU A 134 -7.42 -8.38 15.50
N SER A 135 -6.29 -8.04 16.12
CA SER A 135 -5.18 -8.97 16.36
C SER A 135 -5.57 -10.19 17.21
N LYS A 136 -6.65 -10.10 18.00
CA LYS A 136 -7.19 -11.22 18.79
C LYS A 136 -8.04 -12.19 17.97
N ILE A 137 -8.52 -11.77 16.80
CA ILE A 137 -9.35 -12.58 15.94
C ILE A 137 -8.43 -13.30 14.93
N PRO A 138 -8.38 -14.63 14.93
CA PRO A 138 -7.58 -15.38 13.96
C PRO A 138 -7.94 -15.00 12.52
N TYR A 139 -6.92 -14.89 11.66
CA TYR A 139 -7.07 -14.58 10.23
C TYR A 139 -7.67 -13.22 9.89
N MET A 140 -7.82 -12.32 10.86
CA MET A 140 -8.21 -10.94 10.57
C MET A 140 -6.99 -10.13 10.11
N PRO A 141 -7.13 -9.34 9.04
CA PRO A 141 -6.09 -8.41 8.66
C PRO A 141 -6.00 -7.27 9.67
N ILE A 142 -4.83 -6.66 9.74
CA ILE A 142 -4.53 -5.56 10.66
C ILE A 142 -4.79 -4.23 9.96
N PRO A 143 -5.55 -3.31 10.57
CA PRO A 143 -5.76 -1.98 10.00
C PRO A 143 -4.46 -1.19 10.01
N GLN A 144 -4.06 -0.65 8.85
CA GLN A 144 -2.87 0.18 8.71
C GLN A 144 -3.22 1.65 8.45
N TYR A 145 -4.24 1.92 7.64
CA TYR A 145 -4.70 3.28 7.37
C TYR A 145 -6.15 3.29 6.92
N PHE A 146 -6.90 4.32 7.35
CA PHE A 146 -8.23 4.63 6.84
C PHE A 146 -8.30 6.12 6.59
N SER A 147 -8.60 6.50 5.36
CA SER A 147 -8.69 7.90 4.99
C SER A 147 -9.81 8.64 5.68
N GLU A 148 -10.88 7.97 6.10
CA GLU A 148 -11.96 8.64 6.83
C GLU A 148 -11.51 9.12 8.20
N LEU A 149 -10.42 8.57 8.76
CA LEU A 149 -9.82 9.09 9.98
C LEU A 149 -8.97 10.34 9.70
N ASP A 150 -8.41 10.48 8.50
CA ASP A 150 -7.57 11.60 8.07
C ASP A 150 -8.36 12.63 7.24
N GLU A 151 -9.51 13.06 7.76
CA GLU A 151 -10.49 13.85 7.02
C GLU A 151 -9.90 15.14 6.44
N LEU A 152 -9.00 15.81 7.15
CA LEU A 152 -8.43 17.07 6.67
C LEU A 152 -7.34 16.81 5.63
N ASN A 153 -6.34 15.97 5.93
CA ASN A 153 -5.17 15.88 5.07
C ASN A 153 -5.46 15.03 3.83
N TRP A 154 -6.23 13.94 3.96
CA TRP A 154 -6.62 13.15 2.80
C TRP A 154 -7.53 13.94 1.86
N ARG A 155 -8.50 14.70 2.36
CA ARG A 155 -9.43 15.43 1.47
C ARG A 155 -8.78 16.61 0.74
N THR A 156 -7.78 17.24 1.35
CA THR A 156 -7.25 18.53 0.87
C THR A 156 -5.80 18.46 0.39
N GLY A 157 -5.07 17.38 0.69
CA GLY A 157 -3.63 17.31 0.46
C GLY A 157 -2.82 18.33 1.28
N CYS A 158 -3.41 18.94 2.32
CA CYS A 158 -2.81 20.05 3.07
C CYS A 158 -1.42 19.71 3.61
N ARG A 159 -1.25 18.49 4.13
CA ARG A 159 0.03 17.97 4.65
C ARG A 159 1.16 18.05 3.61
N ASP A 160 0.82 17.81 2.35
CA ASP A 160 1.77 17.74 1.24
C ASP A 160 1.86 19.06 0.46
N LEU A 161 1.23 20.14 0.93
CA LEU A 161 1.19 21.42 0.21
C LEU A 161 2.59 22.03 0.07
N SER A 162 3.43 21.94 1.11
CA SER A 162 4.82 22.41 1.07
C SER A 162 5.64 21.58 0.08
N LEU A 163 5.49 20.25 0.11
CA LEU A 163 6.13 19.32 -0.82
C LEU A 163 5.72 19.62 -2.26
N THR A 164 4.43 19.82 -2.50
CA THR A 164 3.89 20.10 -3.83
C THR A 164 4.40 21.44 -4.37
N LYS A 165 4.49 22.47 -3.53
CA LYS A 165 5.10 23.77 -3.91
C LYS A 165 6.57 23.60 -4.28
N MET A 166 7.33 22.82 -3.50
CA MET A 166 8.73 22.50 -3.81
C MET A 166 8.86 21.71 -5.11
N LEU A 167 8.02 20.69 -5.35
CA LEU A 167 8.08 19.91 -6.58
C LEU A 167 7.74 20.76 -7.82
N LYS A 168 6.70 21.60 -7.74
CA LYS A 168 6.31 22.51 -8.83
C LYS A 168 7.38 23.56 -9.12
N SER A 169 8.04 24.10 -8.10
CA SER A 169 9.12 25.09 -8.29
C SER A 169 10.37 24.50 -8.94
N ASN A 170 10.51 23.18 -8.97
CA ASN A 170 11.63 22.47 -9.59
C ASN A 170 11.32 21.92 -10.99
N THR A 171 10.25 22.41 -11.67
CA THR A 171 9.84 21.95 -13.02
C THR A 171 9.65 20.43 -13.10
N PHE A 172 9.07 19.83 -12.06
CA PHE A 172 8.77 18.40 -12.01
C PHE A 172 7.39 18.11 -12.60
N THR A 173 7.31 17.22 -13.60
CA THR A 173 6.06 16.71 -14.17
C THR A 173 6.06 15.18 -14.14
N CYS A 174 4.94 14.59 -13.70
CA CYS A 174 4.71 13.15 -13.74
C CYS A 174 3.76 12.80 -14.88
N GLY A 175 3.98 11.64 -15.51
CA GLY A 175 3.23 11.20 -16.67
C GLY A 175 1.74 11.02 -16.40
N ALA A 176 0.95 11.94 -16.98
CA ALA A 176 -0.42 11.90 -17.50
C ALA A 176 -0.72 13.28 -18.14
N GLU A 177 -0.01 14.34 -17.70
CA GLU A 177 0.01 15.69 -18.30
C GLU A 177 1.15 15.91 -19.32
N GLY A 178 2.08 14.95 -19.47
CA GLY A 178 3.19 15.06 -20.41
C GLY A 178 3.70 13.69 -20.84
N ALA A 179 3.81 13.49 -22.15
CA ALA A 179 4.33 12.28 -22.79
C ALA A 179 5.86 12.14 -22.61
N THR A 180 6.34 12.07 -21.37
CA THR A 180 7.75 11.80 -21.08
C THR A 180 7.86 10.53 -20.25
N ASN A 181 8.64 9.58 -20.78
CA ASN A 181 9.21 8.48 -19.99
C ASN A 181 9.75 9.08 -18.68
N GLY A 182 9.28 8.56 -17.56
CA GLY A 182 9.50 9.15 -16.24
C GLY A 182 10.97 9.47 -15.94
N ILE A 183 11.13 10.32 -14.92
CA ILE A 183 12.39 10.78 -14.32
C ILE A 183 12.91 12.08 -14.95
N GLY A 184 12.20 13.19 -14.69
CA GLY A 184 12.87 14.47 -14.46
C GLY A 184 13.68 14.34 -13.15
N GLY A 185 14.98 14.63 -13.19
CA GLY A 185 15.86 14.45 -12.04
C GLY A 185 15.44 15.34 -10.87
N LEU A 186 14.96 14.73 -9.78
CA LEU A 186 14.80 15.43 -8.50
C LEU A 186 16.20 15.82 -7.98
N SER A 187 16.34 17.04 -7.45
CA SER A 187 17.57 17.43 -6.76
C SER A 187 17.83 16.50 -5.56
N SER A 188 19.09 16.33 -5.16
CA SER A 188 19.46 15.48 -4.03
C SER A 188 18.74 15.86 -2.72
N SER A 189 18.53 17.16 -2.50
CA SER A 189 17.76 17.67 -1.35
C SER A 189 16.31 17.23 -1.37
N ILE A 190 15.68 17.18 -2.55
CA ILE A 190 14.30 16.72 -2.69
C ILE A 190 14.24 15.20 -2.59
N LYS A 191 15.20 14.47 -3.19
CA LYS A 191 15.32 13.01 -3.04
C LYS A 191 15.46 12.58 -1.58
N GLY A 192 16.19 13.34 -0.76
CA GLY A 192 16.27 13.08 0.69
C GLY A 192 14.97 13.29 1.45
N LEU A 193 14.01 14.01 0.85
CA LEU A 193 12.80 14.50 1.51
C LEU A 193 11.51 13.84 1.00
N VAL A 194 11.43 13.42 -0.27
CA VAL A 194 10.30 12.64 -0.83
C VAL A 194 10.73 11.25 -1.33
N GLY A 195 12.00 10.90 -1.12
CA GLY A 195 12.58 9.66 -1.61
C GLY A 195 12.86 9.63 -3.11
N ASN A 196 13.08 8.42 -3.63
CA ASN A 196 13.46 8.21 -5.03
C ASN A 196 12.29 8.33 -6.01
N ASN A 197 11.03 8.33 -5.53
CA ASN A 197 9.84 8.17 -6.38
C ASN A 197 8.77 9.22 -6.07
N ALA A 198 8.88 10.42 -6.63
CA ALA A 198 7.78 11.39 -6.59
C ALA A 198 6.70 11.15 -7.67
N CYS A 199 6.94 10.25 -8.62
CA CYS A 199 5.95 9.74 -9.58
C CYS A 199 5.66 8.26 -9.36
N ILE A 200 4.41 7.86 -9.57
CA ILE A 200 3.97 6.47 -9.63
C ILE A 200 3.96 6.05 -11.10
N GLY A 201 5.16 5.99 -11.70
CA GLY A 201 5.33 5.65 -13.12
C GLY A 201 4.44 6.48 -14.06
N ALA A 202 3.61 5.79 -14.85
CA ALA A 202 2.70 6.37 -15.83
C ALA A 202 1.31 6.75 -15.26
N TRP A 203 1.08 6.60 -13.95
CA TRP A 203 -0.21 6.93 -13.33
C TRP A 203 -0.28 8.38 -12.90
N GLY A 204 0.87 9.01 -12.62
CA GLY A 204 0.95 10.41 -12.24
C GLY A 204 1.80 10.63 -10.99
N PRO A 205 1.61 11.76 -10.30
CA PRO A 205 2.41 12.12 -9.14
C PRO A 205 1.97 11.37 -7.89
N LEU A 206 2.92 11.03 -7.02
CA LEU A 206 2.64 10.52 -5.68
C LEU A 206 2.06 11.63 -4.79
N TYR A 207 2.52 12.87 -4.96
CA TYR A 207 2.13 14.03 -4.15
C TYR A 207 1.26 15.02 -4.96
N PRO A 208 0.27 15.67 -4.32
CA PRO A 208 -0.17 15.42 -2.94
C PRO A 208 -0.87 14.06 -2.81
N ARG A 209 -0.67 13.40 -1.66
CA ARG A 209 -1.49 12.27 -1.23
C ARG A 209 -2.82 12.84 -0.76
N GLN A 210 -3.79 12.82 -1.66
CA GLN A 210 -5.13 13.34 -1.43
C GLN A 210 -6.13 12.48 -2.18
N MET A 211 -7.39 12.51 -1.74
CA MET A 211 -8.50 11.69 -2.24
C MET A 211 -8.88 11.91 -3.71
N ARG A 212 -8.11 12.66 -4.50
CA ARG A 212 -8.52 13.20 -5.79
C ARG A 212 -7.51 12.90 -6.89
N ASP A 213 -8.02 12.29 -7.96
CA ASP A 213 -7.31 12.08 -9.21
C ASP A 213 -8.14 12.55 -10.42
N ILE A 214 -7.51 13.34 -11.29
CA ILE A 214 -8.18 14.03 -12.42
C ILE A 214 -7.60 13.50 -13.72
N GLY A 215 -8.47 12.96 -14.59
CA GLY A 215 -8.08 12.50 -15.93
C GLY A 215 -8.00 10.98 -16.15
N PRO A 216 -7.45 10.15 -15.24
CA PRO A 216 -7.45 8.70 -15.43
C PRO A 216 -8.87 8.12 -15.31
N ASN A 217 -9.07 6.90 -15.81
CA ASN A 217 -10.31 6.17 -15.54
C ASN A 217 -10.36 5.69 -14.08
N ASN A 218 -11.54 5.26 -13.62
CA ASN A 218 -11.75 4.79 -12.24
C ASN A 218 -10.76 3.70 -11.80
N VAL A 219 -10.34 2.80 -12.69
CA VAL A 219 -9.39 1.73 -12.34
C VAL A 219 -8.04 2.33 -11.97
N ILE A 220 -7.46 3.15 -12.87
CA ILE A 220 -6.15 3.78 -12.64
C ILE A 220 -6.20 4.74 -11.46
N ALA A 221 -7.27 5.54 -11.36
CA ALA A 221 -7.46 6.45 -10.24
C ALA A 221 -7.51 5.66 -8.92
N SER A 222 -8.28 4.57 -8.85
CA SER A 222 -8.36 3.75 -7.64
C SER A 222 -7.02 3.09 -7.27
N ALA A 223 -6.26 2.57 -8.24
CA ALA A 223 -4.94 2.00 -7.99
C ALA A 223 -3.93 3.06 -7.51
N THR A 224 -4.02 4.28 -8.05
CA THR A 224 -3.22 5.44 -7.63
C THR A 224 -3.55 5.83 -6.20
N GLU A 225 -4.83 5.92 -5.86
CA GLU A 225 -5.27 6.23 -4.50
C GLU A 225 -4.90 5.12 -3.49
N ALA A 226 -5.03 3.85 -3.86
CA ALA A 226 -4.53 2.74 -3.03
C ALA A 226 -3.03 2.88 -2.74
N TYR A 227 -2.22 3.21 -3.76
CA TYR A 227 -0.78 3.40 -3.59
C TYR A 227 -0.45 4.63 -2.72
N ARG A 228 -1.19 5.74 -2.87
CA ARG A 228 -1.08 6.92 -2.01
C ARG A 228 -1.46 6.61 -0.56
N GLY A 229 -2.53 5.86 -0.34
CA GLY A 229 -2.96 5.40 0.99
C GLY A 229 -1.93 4.49 1.66
N MET A 230 -1.33 3.56 0.91
CA MET A 230 -0.18 2.79 1.42
C MET A 230 1.01 3.69 1.76
N SER A 231 1.25 4.74 0.97
CA SER A 231 2.32 5.70 1.25
C SER A 231 2.06 6.50 2.53
N GLU A 232 0.80 6.87 2.82
CA GLU A 232 0.41 7.45 4.11
C GLU A 232 0.71 6.46 5.26
N ALA A 233 0.23 5.22 5.12
CA ALA A 233 0.44 4.16 6.11
C ALA A 233 1.94 3.91 6.40
N ALA A 234 2.79 3.93 5.38
CA ALA A 234 4.22 3.67 5.49
C ALA A 234 5.02 4.88 6.01
N ALA A 235 4.83 6.06 5.40
CA ALA A 235 5.69 7.21 5.65
C ALA A 235 5.21 8.09 6.80
N VAL A 236 3.88 8.29 6.91
CA VAL A 236 3.30 9.21 7.89
C VAL A 236 2.92 8.47 9.17
N PHE A 237 2.08 7.43 9.05
CA PHE A 237 1.57 6.70 10.21
C PHE A 237 2.51 5.60 10.71
N LYS A 238 3.43 5.15 9.85
CA LYS A 238 4.41 4.08 10.15
C LYS A 238 3.76 2.79 10.66
N THR A 239 2.57 2.50 10.16
CA THR A 239 1.76 1.32 10.49
C THR A 239 1.98 0.18 9.49
N MET A 240 2.43 0.50 8.28
CA MET A 240 2.77 -0.49 7.27
C MET A 240 4.09 -1.19 7.62
N LYS A 241 4.03 -2.52 7.75
CA LYS A 241 5.19 -3.36 8.12
C LYS A 241 6.05 -3.76 6.93
N ALA A 242 5.43 -3.88 5.75
CA ALA A 242 6.09 -4.26 4.51
C ALA A 242 6.66 -3.04 3.78
N PRO A 243 7.76 -3.19 3.01
CA PRO A 243 8.30 -2.09 2.24
C PRO A 243 7.38 -1.73 1.06
N LEU A 244 7.11 -0.43 0.90
CA LEU A 244 6.39 0.12 -0.25
C LEU A 244 7.38 0.68 -1.29
N ASN A 245 7.33 0.19 -2.53
CA ASN A 245 8.16 0.69 -3.62
C ASN A 245 7.59 0.31 -5.00
N LEU A 246 8.11 0.92 -6.06
CA LEU A 246 7.67 0.65 -7.44
C LEU A 246 8.14 -0.71 -8.00
N SER A 247 9.03 -1.42 -7.29
CA SER A 247 9.42 -2.79 -7.64
C SER A 247 8.46 -3.85 -7.11
N GLY A 248 7.49 -3.47 -6.26
CA GLY A 248 6.39 -4.34 -5.88
C GLY A 248 5.45 -4.65 -7.05
N LYS A 249 4.40 -5.42 -6.79
CA LYS A 249 3.33 -5.65 -7.75
C LYS A 249 1.98 -5.35 -7.12
N MET A 250 1.06 -4.85 -7.92
CA MET A 250 -0.35 -4.74 -7.58
C MET A 250 -1.15 -5.75 -8.38
N GLN A 251 -2.22 -6.23 -7.76
CA GLN A 251 -3.19 -7.13 -8.38
C GLN A 251 -4.59 -6.69 -7.97
N GLU A 252 -5.50 -6.56 -8.91
CA GLU A 252 -6.92 -6.39 -8.60
C GLU A 252 -7.44 -7.68 -7.95
N ALA A 253 -8.11 -7.54 -6.82
CA ALA A 253 -8.82 -8.62 -6.13
C ALA A 253 -10.34 -8.42 -6.17
N TYR A 254 -10.81 -7.20 -6.42
CA TYR A 254 -12.22 -6.87 -6.63
C TYR A 254 -12.34 -5.81 -7.74
N PRO A 255 -13.26 -5.96 -8.72
CA PRO A 255 -14.40 -6.91 -8.75
C PRO A 255 -14.05 -8.31 -9.24
N SER A 256 -12.88 -8.49 -9.86
CA SER A 256 -12.36 -9.77 -10.30
C SER A 256 -10.86 -9.82 -10.08
N THR A 257 -10.30 -11.03 -10.00
CA THR A 257 -8.86 -11.18 -9.81
C THR A 257 -8.12 -10.93 -11.13
N SER A 258 -7.25 -9.92 -11.16
CA SER A 258 -6.41 -9.61 -12.33
C SER A 258 -5.11 -10.41 -12.36
N LYS A 259 -4.33 -10.22 -13.43
CA LYS A 259 -2.88 -10.48 -13.40
C LYS A 259 -2.16 -9.41 -12.58
N CYS A 260 -0.98 -9.73 -12.08
CA CYS A 260 -0.13 -8.78 -11.38
C CYS A 260 0.59 -7.84 -12.35
N PHE A 261 0.66 -6.56 -12.00
CA PHE A 261 1.42 -5.53 -12.71
C PHE A 261 2.20 -4.66 -11.73
N ASN A 262 3.23 -3.96 -12.21
CA ASN A 262 4.00 -3.06 -11.36
C ASN A 262 3.21 -1.77 -11.09
N PRO A 263 3.33 -1.16 -9.90
CA PRO A 263 2.84 0.18 -9.66
C PRO A 263 3.37 1.15 -10.72
N GLY A 264 2.49 1.97 -11.29
CA GLY A 264 2.86 2.90 -12.35
C GLY A 264 3.11 2.28 -13.73
N ALA A 265 2.72 1.01 -13.95
CA ALA A 265 2.73 0.42 -15.28
C ALA A 265 1.86 1.22 -16.28
N SER A 266 2.09 1.03 -17.58
CA SER A 266 1.33 1.75 -18.60
C SER A 266 -0.18 1.55 -18.44
N ILE A 267 -0.95 2.63 -18.62
CA ILE A 267 -2.42 2.62 -18.46
C ILE A 267 -3.04 1.50 -19.31
N LYS A 268 -2.58 1.34 -20.56
CA LYS A 268 -3.04 0.28 -21.47
C LYS A 268 -2.83 -1.13 -20.89
N LYS A 269 -1.72 -1.39 -20.21
CA LYS A 269 -1.45 -2.69 -19.61
C LYS A 269 -2.44 -2.94 -18.47
N VAL A 270 -2.54 -1.99 -17.54
CA VAL A 270 -3.42 -2.13 -16.36
C VAL A 270 -4.87 -2.32 -16.80
N THR A 271 -5.38 -1.50 -17.73
CA THR A 271 -6.76 -1.63 -18.21
C THR A 271 -7.04 -2.90 -19.00
N SER A 272 -6.02 -3.54 -19.57
CA SER A 272 -6.17 -4.84 -20.24
C SER A 272 -6.16 -6.03 -19.29
N GLU A 273 -5.59 -5.86 -18.11
CA GLU A 273 -5.44 -6.94 -17.11
C GLU A 273 -6.55 -6.90 -16.05
N THR A 274 -7.23 -5.76 -15.89
CA THR A 274 -8.24 -5.47 -14.85
C THR A 274 -9.66 -5.43 -15.40
N THR A 275 -10.62 -5.56 -14.50
CA THR A 275 -12.05 -5.53 -14.80
C THR A 275 -12.70 -4.29 -14.18
N PRO A 276 -13.27 -3.39 -14.98
CA PRO A 276 -13.98 -2.22 -14.44
C PRO A 276 -15.10 -2.61 -13.47
N SER A 277 -15.15 -1.94 -12.33
CA SER A 277 -16.15 -2.16 -11.30
C SER A 277 -17.44 -1.39 -11.57
N LYS A 278 -18.59 -2.08 -11.46
CA LYS A 278 -19.92 -1.48 -11.70
C LYS A 278 -20.31 -0.46 -10.64
N ASN A 279 -19.91 -0.68 -9.39
CA ASN A 279 -20.16 0.24 -8.27
C ASN A 279 -19.02 1.23 -8.05
N GLY A 280 -17.97 1.17 -8.89
CA GLY A 280 -16.80 2.03 -8.77
C GLY A 280 -15.86 1.69 -7.62
N ASN A 281 -16.12 0.62 -6.85
CA ASN A 281 -15.22 0.18 -5.77
C ASN A 281 -14.19 -0.82 -6.30
N TYR A 282 -12.97 -0.77 -5.81
CA TYR A 282 -11.90 -1.69 -6.18
C TYR A 282 -11.16 -2.20 -4.96
N GLY A 283 -10.73 -3.45 -5.03
CA GLY A 283 -9.86 -4.08 -4.04
C GLY A 283 -8.54 -4.43 -4.70
N TRP A 284 -7.44 -4.09 -4.07
CA TRP A 284 -6.08 -4.33 -4.57
C TRP A 284 -5.31 -5.18 -3.58
N VAL A 285 -4.44 -6.05 -4.07
CA VAL A 285 -3.43 -6.74 -3.26
C VAL A 285 -2.07 -6.24 -3.70
N TYR A 286 -1.29 -5.72 -2.75
CA TYR A 286 0.09 -5.36 -3.00
C TYR A 286 1.00 -6.52 -2.61
N TRP A 287 1.94 -6.83 -3.50
CA TRP A 287 2.87 -7.93 -3.38
C TRP A 287 4.29 -7.39 -3.32
N VAL A 288 5.06 -7.91 -2.38
CA VAL A 288 6.48 -7.60 -2.23
C VAL A 288 7.28 -8.85 -2.54
N HIS A 289 8.39 -8.64 -3.25
CA HIS A 289 9.36 -9.69 -3.45
C HIS A 289 10.24 -9.81 -2.21
N THR A 290 10.21 -10.97 -1.57
CA THR A 290 10.96 -11.28 -0.37
C THR A 290 11.92 -12.42 -0.66
N ALA A 291 13.14 -12.29 -0.15
CA ALA A 291 14.12 -13.37 -0.10
C ALA A 291 14.41 -13.69 1.36
N CYS A 292 14.32 -14.97 1.73
CA CYS A 292 14.65 -15.44 3.07
C CYS A 292 15.63 -16.62 3.02
N CYS A 293 16.46 -16.74 4.05
CA CYS A 293 17.38 -17.87 4.20
C CYS A 293 16.65 -19.02 4.90
N VAL A 294 16.46 -20.13 4.19
CA VAL A 294 15.76 -21.32 4.69
C VAL A 294 16.78 -22.42 4.98
N PRO A 295 16.90 -22.90 6.23
CA PRO A 295 17.80 -24.01 6.55
C PRO A 295 17.54 -25.23 5.66
N PHE A 296 18.61 -25.93 5.24
CA PHE A 296 18.49 -27.08 4.32
C PHE A 296 17.46 -28.12 4.78
N ALA A 297 17.49 -28.52 6.05
CA ALA A 297 16.55 -29.48 6.61
C ALA A 297 15.08 -29.02 6.54
N LYS A 298 14.83 -27.71 6.77
CA LYS A 298 13.49 -27.13 6.67
C LYS A 298 13.01 -27.10 5.21
N TYR A 299 13.90 -26.75 4.29
CA TYR A 299 13.61 -26.74 2.86
C TYR A 299 13.25 -28.13 2.35
N GLU A 300 14.04 -29.15 2.69
CA GLU A 300 13.81 -30.54 2.27
C GLU A 300 12.50 -31.11 2.82
N ALA A 301 12.22 -30.91 4.11
CA ALA A 301 10.96 -31.31 4.73
C ALA A 301 9.76 -30.65 4.02
N CYS A 302 9.93 -29.38 3.66
CA CYS A 302 8.88 -28.63 2.98
C CYS A 302 8.60 -29.15 1.56
N VAL A 303 9.65 -29.41 0.78
CA VAL A 303 9.53 -29.97 -0.56
C VAL A 303 8.89 -31.35 -0.53
N GLN A 304 9.24 -32.19 0.46
CA GLN A 304 8.62 -33.50 0.63
C GLN A 304 7.13 -33.42 0.93
N GLN A 305 6.70 -32.48 1.79
CA GLN A 305 5.29 -32.25 2.10
C GLN A 305 4.49 -31.76 0.89
N MET A 306 5.10 -31.00 -0.03
CA MET A 306 4.43 -30.54 -1.25
C MET A 306 4.34 -31.62 -2.34
N ALA A 307 5.17 -32.67 -2.26
CA ALA A 307 5.20 -33.75 -3.23
C ALA A 307 4.23 -34.91 -2.89
N SER A 308 3.65 -34.89 -1.68
CA SER A 308 2.63 -35.84 -1.19
C SER A 308 1.22 -35.31 -1.38
#